data_AF-A0A7C6N500-F1
#
_entry.id   AF-A0A7C6N500-F1
#
_cell.length_a   1.000
_cell.length_b   1.000
_cell.length_c   1.000
_cell.angle_alpha   90.00
_cell.angle_beta   90.00
_cell.angle_gamma   90.00
#
_symmetry.space_group_name_H-M   'P 1'
#
loop_
_entity.id
_entity.type
_entity.pdbx_description
1 polymer ?
#
loop_
_entity_poly.entity_id
_entity_poly.type
_entity_poly.pdbx_seq_one_letter_code
_entity_poly.pdbx_strand_id
1 'polypeptide(L)'
;MRNYYEELNLDSQLSADQLTEVLKKERKKWATRQNAPDMNARQRAEHQLELIGEAMKVLSDKKEKSKYDKELKKAMKKGNVAQTQSEAPAYQSGNQQGNAVNVLIALAEEAYNSGDSHAAINACQKALAGGVNNGQIYYILGLSYIEIGDMNTANSVFRDGITTNPDDLDLLASFTRILASVGNVNSATTYLNILKDRVPDHFLVSSTLIELELIKGNASEAEKLYNELAPKHSDDIRFKNEVSAAYLRYMNRMFEKGYFDNEAQLDELIDVANKRAAIDPDNGNEDVQFLNAKKSKKFDWKNIKGALVLYGFTFLLFASGESMLLSILALAISIAASYFNIKPVWKLERKQITGKKDPIDYIFVIAGAILAIIVFIFSIALAMFDNSND
;
A
#
# COMPACT_ATOMS: atom_id res chain seq x y z
N MET A 1 -16.62 -21.59 11.69
CA MET A 1 -16.68 -20.29 12.38
C MET A 1 -15.30 -19.69 12.22
N ARG A 2 -15.20 -18.46 11.69
CA ARG A 2 -13.93 -17.78 11.44
C ARG A 2 -13.23 -17.42 12.74
N ASN A 3 -11.91 -17.50 12.83
CA ASN A 3 -11.15 -17.16 14.04
C ASN A 3 -10.42 -15.83 13.87
N TYR A 4 -11.11 -14.72 14.09
CA TYR A 4 -10.55 -13.37 13.93
C TYR A 4 -9.36 -13.07 14.86
N TYR A 5 -9.17 -13.81 15.97
CA TYR A 5 -7.98 -13.62 16.81
C TYR A 5 -6.71 -14.15 16.13
N GLU A 6 -6.86 -15.25 15.39
CA GLU A 6 -5.76 -15.89 14.68
C GLU A 6 -5.49 -15.17 13.36
N GLU A 7 -6.54 -14.97 12.54
CA GLU A 7 -6.44 -14.37 11.21
C GLU A 7 -5.97 -12.90 11.22
N LEU A 8 -6.17 -12.18 12.33
CA LEU A 8 -5.71 -10.79 12.51
C LEU A 8 -4.60 -10.65 13.57
N ASN A 9 -4.08 -11.76 14.09
CA ASN A 9 -3.06 -11.79 15.16
C ASN A 9 -3.40 -10.87 16.36
N LEU A 10 -4.60 -11.04 16.90
CA LEU A 10 -5.13 -10.25 18.01
C LEU A 10 -5.06 -11.04 19.31
N ASP A 11 -4.63 -10.38 20.38
CA ASP A 11 -4.67 -10.98 21.72
C ASP A 11 -6.12 -11.14 22.20
N SER A 12 -6.56 -12.39 22.33
CA SER A 12 -7.90 -12.77 22.80
C SER A 12 -8.24 -12.31 24.23
N GLN A 13 -7.23 -11.97 25.04
CA GLN A 13 -7.40 -11.47 26.41
C GLN A 13 -7.78 -9.99 26.47
N LEU A 14 -7.61 -9.24 25.38
CA LEU A 14 -7.94 -7.82 25.34
C LEU A 14 -9.45 -7.57 25.49
N SER A 15 -9.79 -6.43 26.09
CA SER A 15 -11.17 -5.97 26.18
C SER A 15 -11.69 -5.52 24.80
N ALA A 16 -13.02 -5.42 24.64
CA ALA A 16 -13.63 -4.94 23.40
C ALA A 16 -13.17 -3.52 23.04
N ASP A 17 -12.98 -2.64 24.04
CA ASP A 17 -12.48 -1.28 23.83
C ASP A 17 -11.02 -1.29 23.34
N GLN A 18 -10.18 -2.15 23.92
CA GLN A 18 -8.78 -2.30 23.50
C GLN A 18 -8.68 -2.87 22.07
N LEU A 19 -9.46 -3.90 21.76
CA LEU A 19 -9.51 -4.49 20.41
C LEU A 19 -10.03 -3.48 19.38
N THR A 20 -10.96 -2.62 19.75
CA THR A 20 -11.46 -1.55 18.87
C THR A 20 -10.34 -0.61 18.45
N GLU A 21 -9.48 -0.20 19.39
CA GLU A 21 -8.37 0.69 19.08
C GLU A 21 -7.29 -0.01 18.22
N VAL A 22 -7.00 -1.28 18.49
CA VAL A 22 -6.09 -2.10 17.66
C VAL A 22 -6.64 -2.23 16.23
N LEU A 23 -7.92 -2.59 16.09
CA LEU A 23 -8.57 -2.77 14.78
C LEU A 23 -8.67 -1.46 14.01
N LYS A 24 -8.90 -0.31 14.67
CA LYS A 24 -8.85 1.01 14.01
C LYS A 24 -7.45 1.32 13.47
N LYS A 25 -6.40 0.99 14.23
CA LYS A 25 -5.01 1.19 13.81
C LYS A 25 -4.66 0.31 12.61
N GLU A 26 -4.98 -0.97 12.66
CA GLU A 26 -4.78 -1.89 11.54
C GLU A 26 -5.61 -1.49 10.32
N ARG A 27 -6.89 -1.12 10.50
CA ARG A 27 -7.73 -0.59 9.42
C ARG A 27 -7.09 0.63 8.75
N LYS A 28 -6.54 1.55 9.53
CA LYS A 28 -5.88 2.75 8.99
C LYS A 28 -4.63 2.36 8.17
N LYS A 29 -3.84 1.40 8.65
CA LYS A 29 -2.66 0.87 7.95
C LYS A 29 -3.02 0.17 6.64
N TRP A 30 -4.11 -0.61 6.61
CA TRP A 30 -4.54 -1.27 5.38
C TRP A 30 -5.29 -0.33 4.42
N ALA A 31 -5.99 0.68 4.92
CA ALA A 31 -6.64 1.70 4.10
C ALA A 31 -5.64 2.52 3.27
N THR A 32 -4.42 2.75 3.75
CA THR A 32 -3.39 3.41 2.93
C THR A 32 -2.90 2.52 1.77
N ARG A 33 -3.01 1.20 1.92
CA ARG A 33 -2.57 0.20 0.93
C ARG A 33 -3.60 -0.06 -0.18
N GLN A 34 -4.86 0.34 -0.02
CA GLN A 34 -5.85 0.35 -1.13
C GLN A 34 -5.46 1.28 -2.28
N ASN A 35 -4.55 2.22 -2.03
CA ASN A 35 -4.05 3.12 -3.05
C ASN A 35 -2.74 2.61 -3.69
N ALA A 36 -2.25 1.42 -3.34
CA ALA A 36 -1.02 0.87 -3.90
C ALA A 36 -1.12 0.75 -5.44
N PRO A 37 -0.03 1.00 -6.19
CA PRO A 37 0.01 0.76 -7.63
C PRO A 37 -0.36 -0.68 -8.00
N ASP A 38 0.21 -1.66 -7.29
CA ASP A 38 -0.03 -3.09 -7.51
C ASP A 38 -1.50 -3.48 -7.28
N MET A 39 -2.15 -4.04 -8.31
CA MET A 39 -3.51 -4.57 -8.25
C MET A 39 -3.65 -5.67 -7.20
N ASN A 40 -2.68 -6.57 -7.08
CA ASN A 40 -2.73 -7.66 -6.11
C ASN A 40 -2.56 -7.12 -4.68
N ALA A 41 -1.69 -6.12 -4.46
CA ALA A 41 -1.62 -5.42 -3.20
C ALA A 41 -2.91 -4.67 -2.85
N ARG A 42 -3.59 -4.06 -3.83
CA ARG A 42 -4.90 -3.43 -3.64
C ARG A 42 -5.96 -4.45 -3.23
N GLN A 43 -6.05 -5.58 -3.94
CA GLN A 43 -6.97 -6.66 -3.61
C GLN A 43 -6.68 -7.26 -2.23
N ARG A 44 -5.41 -7.47 -1.87
CA ARG A 44 -5.02 -7.90 -0.52
C ARG A 44 -5.42 -6.87 0.52
N ALA A 45 -5.21 -5.58 0.26
CA ALA A 45 -5.63 -4.51 1.16
C ALA A 45 -7.15 -4.45 1.30
N GLU A 46 -7.91 -4.65 0.23
CA GLU A 46 -9.36 -4.75 0.24
C GLU A 46 -9.84 -5.94 1.06
N HIS A 47 -9.27 -7.13 0.84
CA HIS A 47 -9.60 -8.33 1.61
C HIS A 47 -9.30 -8.15 3.10
N GLN A 48 -8.14 -7.59 3.44
CA GLN A 48 -7.77 -7.31 4.84
C GLN A 48 -8.70 -6.27 5.47
N LEU A 49 -9.16 -5.26 4.72
CA LEU A 49 -10.12 -4.28 5.21
C LEU A 49 -11.52 -4.86 5.39
N GLU A 50 -11.93 -5.80 4.53
CA GLU A 50 -13.15 -6.57 4.70
C GLU A 50 -13.07 -7.40 5.98
N LEU A 51 -11.99 -8.16 6.17
CA LEU A 51 -11.75 -8.98 7.35
C LEU A 51 -11.73 -8.14 8.64
N ILE A 52 -11.05 -7.00 8.64
CA ILE A 52 -11.05 -6.06 9.76
C ILE A 52 -12.46 -5.48 9.99
N GLY A 53 -13.20 -5.18 8.93
CA GLY A 53 -14.59 -4.72 9.01
C GLY A 53 -15.53 -5.75 9.64
N GLU A 54 -15.37 -7.04 9.28
CA GLU A 54 -16.09 -8.15 9.91
C GLU A 54 -15.72 -8.31 11.38
N ALA A 55 -14.42 -8.31 11.69
CA ALA A 55 -13.92 -8.42 13.06
C ALA A 55 -14.42 -7.27 13.94
N MET A 56 -14.45 -6.03 13.44
CA MET A 56 -14.98 -4.87 14.18
C MET A 56 -16.47 -5.03 14.52
N LYS A 57 -17.29 -5.65 13.66
CA LYS A 57 -18.73 -5.88 13.98
C LYS A 57 -18.91 -6.81 15.18
N VAL A 58 -17.95 -7.70 15.41
CA VAL A 58 -18.06 -8.79 16.40
C VAL A 58 -17.25 -8.52 17.66
N LEU A 59 -16.03 -7.99 17.52
CA LEU A 59 -15.07 -7.83 18.63
C LEU A 59 -15.13 -6.46 19.30
N SER A 60 -15.70 -5.43 18.66
CA SER A 60 -15.76 -4.07 19.20
C SER A 60 -16.90 -3.81 20.18
N ASP A 61 -17.92 -4.68 20.21
CA ASP A 61 -18.99 -4.62 21.20
C ASP A 61 -18.78 -5.69 22.29
N LYS A 62 -18.91 -5.30 23.55
CA LYS A 62 -18.66 -6.20 24.70
C LYS A 62 -19.58 -7.43 24.70
N LYS A 63 -20.85 -7.26 24.31
CA LYS A 63 -21.86 -8.32 24.32
C LYS A 63 -21.64 -9.26 23.13
N GLU A 64 -21.40 -8.71 21.94
CA GLU A 64 -21.11 -9.50 20.74
C GLU A 64 -19.78 -10.25 20.87
N LYS A 65 -18.72 -9.63 21.42
CA LYS A 65 -17.45 -10.30 21.70
C LYS A 65 -17.64 -11.48 22.64
N SER A 66 -18.38 -11.30 23.74
CA SER A 66 -18.63 -12.37 24.70
C SER A 66 -19.40 -13.55 24.08
N LYS A 67 -20.38 -13.25 23.21
CA LYS A 67 -21.12 -14.27 22.46
C LYS A 67 -20.19 -15.00 21.47
N TYR A 68 -19.40 -14.26 20.71
CA TYR A 68 -18.40 -14.78 19.78
C TYR A 68 -17.37 -15.67 20.49
N ASP A 69 -16.78 -15.22 21.60
CA ASP A 69 -15.80 -15.99 22.38
C ASP A 69 -16.39 -17.31 22.87
N LYS A 70 -17.67 -17.32 23.26
CA LYS A 70 -18.39 -18.52 23.69
C LYS A 70 -18.66 -19.48 22.53
N GLU A 71 -19.08 -18.95 21.39
CA GLU A 71 -19.32 -19.72 20.16
C GLU A 71 -18.01 -20.27 19.58
N LEU A 72 -16.94 -19.47 19.58
CA LEU A 72 -15.60 -19.85 19.14
C LEU A 72 -15.05 -20.95 20.04
N LYS A 73 -15.12 -20.81 21.37
CA LYS A 73 -14.73 -21.87 22.31
C LYS A 73 -15.53 -23.16 22.10
N LYS A 74 -16.83 -23.07 21.79
CA LYS A 74 -17.68 -24.23 21.48
C LYS A 74 -17.27 -24.87 20.15
N ALA A 75 -16.99 -24.06 19.13
CA ALA A 75 -16.54 -24.51 17.82
C ALA A 75 -15.14 -25.17 17.90
N MET A 76 -14.21 -24.57 18.64
CA MET A 76 -12.87 -25.12 18.89
C MET A 76 -12.94 -26.42 19.69
N LYS A 77 -13.84 -26.53 20.69
CA LYS A 77 -14.09 -27.81 21.37
C LYS A 77 -14.67 -28.87 20.42
N LYS A 78 -15.59 -28.49 19.53
CA LYS A 78 -16.17 -29.40 18.53
C LYS A 78 -15.15 -29.81 17.45
N GLY A 79 -14.24 -28.91 17.09
CA GLY A 79 -13.09 -29.16 16.19
C GLY A 79 -12.02 -30.05 16.83
N ASN A 80 -11.70 -29.84 18.10
CA ASN A 80 -10.77 -30.70 18.85
C ASN A 80 -11.34 -32.12 19.08
N VAL A 81 -12.66 -32.27 19.18
CA VAL A 81 -13.34 -33.59 19.23
C VAL A 81 -13.34 -34.28 17.84
N ALA A 82 -13.23 -33.52 16.74
CA ALA A 82 -13.01 -34.08 15.40
C ALA A 82 -11.51 -34.35 15.11
N GLN A 83 -10.58 -33.60 15.73
CA GLN A 83 -9.13 -33.81 15.63
C GLN A 83 -8.58 -34.91 16.56
N THR A 84 -9.39 -35.45 17.49
CA THR A 84 -9.02 -36.59 18.33
C THR A 84 -9.46 -37.94 17.77
N GLN A 85 -10.06 -37.97 16.58
CA GLN A 85 -10.29 -39.18 15.78
C GLN A 85 -9.98 -38.91 14.31
N SER A 86 -8.72 -38.61 14.00
CA SER A 86 -8.19 -38.85 12.66
C SER A 86 -6.78 -39.39 12.84
N GLU A 87 -6.69 -40.71 12.80
CA GLU A 87 -5.44 -41.44 12.67
C GLU A 87 -4.62 -40.82 11.54
N ALA A 88 -3.35 -40.53 11.80
CA ALA A 88 -2.39 -40.15 10.79
C ALA A 88 -2.43 -41.21 9.68
N PRO A 89 -2.70 -40.87 8.42
CA PRO A 89 -2.55 -41.85 7.37
C PRO A 89 -1.05 -42.02 7.15
N ALA A 90 -0.55 -43.20 7.49
CA ALA A 90 0.74 -43.69 7.04
C ALA A 90 0.68 -43.80 5.51
N TYR A 91 1.30 -42.86 4.80
CA TYR A 91 1.40 -42.95 3.35
C TYR A 91 2.69 -43.66 2.95
N GLN A 92 2.50 -44.92 2.55
CA GLN A 92 3.51 -45.79 1.97
C GLN A 92 3.93 -45.31 0.58
N SER A 93 5.22 -45.52 0.30
CA SER A 93 5.94 -45.29 -0.95
C SER A 93 5.23 -45.83 -2.19
N GLY A 94 5.18 -45.02 -3.26
CA GLY A 94 4.88 -45.47 -4.62
C GLY A 94 4.31 -44.36 -5.52
N ASN A 95 5.16 -43.68 -6.29
CA ASN A 95 4.83 -42.88 -7.49
C ASN A 95 3.66 -41.86 -7.42
N GLN A 96 3.32 -41.34 -6.24
CA GLN A 96 2.34 -40.24 -6.00
C GLN A 96 3.01 -38.94 -5.48
N GLN A 97 4.34 -38.94 -5.32
CA GLN A 97 5.11 -37.87 -4.66
C GLN A 97 4.98 -36.50 -5.33
N GLY A 98 4.92 -36.43 -6.67
CA GLY A 98 4.78 -35.15 -7.37
C GLY A 98 3.47 -34.43 -7.09
N ASN A 99 2.37 -35.16 -6.89
CA ASN A 99 1.05 -34.56 -6.66
C ASN A 99 0.92 -34.07 -5.20
N ALA A 100 1.41 -34.84 -4.24
CA ALA A 100 1.42 -34.46 -2.82
C ALA A 100 2.35 -33.27 -2.54
N VAL A 101 3.53 -33.22 -3.17
CA VAL A 101 4.46 -32.09 -3.10
C VAL A 101 3.81 -30.81 -3.63
N ASN A 102 3.18 -30.87 -4.81
CA ASN A 102 2.51 -29.72 -5.42
C ASN A 102 1.34 -29.21 -4.58
N VAL A 103 0.57 -30.10 -3.95
CA VAL A 103 -0.51 -29.71 -3.04
C VAL A 103 0.04 -29.00 -1.80
N LEU A 104 1.14 -29.47 -1.23
CA LEU A 104 1.77 -28.84 -0.06
C LEU A 104 2.36 -27.46 -0.39
N ILE A 105 2.93 -27.29 -1.59
CA ILE A 105 3.38 -25.98 -2.09
C ILE A 105 2.19 -25.04 -2.27
N ALA A 106 1.13 -25.48 -2.94
CA ALA A 106 -0.06 -24.67 -3.16
C ALA A 106 -0.74 -24.23 -1.85
N LEU A 107 -0.75 -25.10 -0.82
CA LEU A 107 -1.27 -24.74 0.50
C LEU A 107 -0.41 -23.69 1.21
N ALA A 108 0.91 -23.78 1.10
CA ALA A 108 1.81 -22.75 1.64
C ALA A 108 1.63 -21.41 0.91
N GLU A 109 1.49 -21.44 -0.41
CA GLU A 109 1.21 -20.27 -1.23
C GLU A 109 -0.12 -19.62 -0.90
N GLU A 110 -1.19 -20.40 -0.80
CA GLU A 110 -2.51 -19.91 -0.43
C GLU A 110 -2.49 -19.27 0.97
N ALA A 111 -1.85 -19.93 1.94
CA ALA A 111 -1.70 -19.39 3.27
C ALA A 111 -0.92 -18.06 3.25
N TYR A 112 0.16 -17.97 2.48
CA TYR A 112 0.93 -16.73 2.32
C TYR A 112 0.13 -15.63 1.62
N ASN A 113 -0.59 -15.97 0.55
CA ASN A 113 -1.40 -15.04 -0.23
C ASN A 113 -2.59 -14.49 0.55
N SER A 114 -3.13 -15.27 1.50
CA SER A 114 -4.18 -14.80 2.42
C SER A 114 -3.69 -13.75 3.43
N GLY A 115 -2.36 -13.56 3.55
CA GLY A 115 -1.73 -12.59 4.45
C GLY A 115 -1.57 -13.10 5.89
N ASP A 116 -1.87 -14.37 6.14
CA ASP A 116 -1.63 -15.03 7.42
C ASP A 116 -0.24 -15.68 7.42
N SER A 117 0.76 -14.88 7.81
CA SER A 117 2.16 -15.32 7.88
C SER A 117 2.35 -16.48 8.86
N HIS A 118 1.51 -16.63 9.90
CA HIS A 118 1.60 -17.75 10.84
C HIS A 118 1.06 -19.05 10.25
N ALA A 119 -0.07 -18.99 9.53
CA ALA A 119 -0.59 -20.12 8.76
C ALA A 119 0.42 -20.56 7.68
N ALA A 120 1.06 -19.61 7.00
CA ALA A 120 2.08 -19.88 6.00
C ALA A 120 3.30 -20.59 6.62
N ILE A 121 3.81 -20.11 7.76
CA ILE A 121 4.89 -20.78 8.52
C ILE A 121 4.51 -22.23 8.85
N ASN A 122 3.32 -22.45 9.40
CA ASN A 122 2.84 -23.77 9.78
C ASN A 122 2.71 -24.71 8.57
N ALA A 123 2.20 -24.20 7.44
CA ALA A 123 2.07 -24.98 6.20
C ALA A 123 3.44 -25.36 5.64
N CYS A 124 4.38 -24.41 5.55
CA CYS A 124 5.74 -24.66 5.11
C CYS A 124 6.47 -25.67 6.01
N GLN A 125 6.39 -25.52 7.33
CA GLN A 125 7.02 -26.46 8.27
C GLN A 125 6.47 -27.88 8.12
N LYS A 126 5.16 -28.04 7.90
CA LYS A 126 4.55 -29.34 7.60
C LYS A 126 5.05 -29.91 6.27
N ALA A 127 5.21 -29.08 5.25
CA ALA A 127 5.75 -29.49 3.96
C ALA A 127 7.20 -30.01 4.11
N LEU A 128 8.05 -29.24 4.80
CA LEU A 128 9.44 -29.64 5.10
C LEU A 128 9.49 -30.93 5.93
N ALA A 129 8.66 -31.06 6.96
CA ALA A 129 8.58 -32.29 7.78
C ALA A 129 8.08 -33.51 6.98
N GLY A 130 7.25 -33.27 5.96
CA GLY A 130 6.81 -34.28 4.99
C GLY A 130 7.86 -34.63 3.92
N GLY A 131 9.05 -34.05 3.98
CA GLY A 131 10.15 -34.31 3.04
C GLY A 131 10.12 -33.46 1.77
N VAL A 132 9.29 -32.41 1.70
CA VAL A 132 9.28 -31.49 0.56
C VAL A 132 10.48 -30.54 0.67
N ASN A 133 11.58 -30.86 -0.01
CA ASN A 133 12.74 -29.98 -0.15
C ASN A 133 12.64 -29.21 -1.48
N ASN A 134 12.12 -27.98 -1.44
CA ASN A 134 11.89 -27.16 -2.62
C ASN A 134 12.11 -25.67 -2.28
N GLY A 135 12.80 -24.92 -3.14
CA GLY A 135 13.15 -23.53 -2.83
C GLY A 135 11.96 -22.60 -2.64
N GLN A 136 10.82 -22.86 -3.29
CA GLN A 136 9.60 -22.08 -3.08
C GLN A 136 9.09 -22.18 -1.63
N ILE A 137 9.18 -23.35 -1.01
CA ILE A 137 8.80 -23.53 0.40
C ILE A 137 9.72 -22.72 1.32
N TYR A 138 11.04 -22.75 1.06
CA TYR A 138 12.00 -21.93 1.82
C TYR A 138 11.79 -20.43 1.59
N TYR A 139 11.44 -20.04 0.36
CA TYR A 139 11.12 -18.66 0.02
C TYR A 139 9.93 -18.13 0.81
N ILE A 140 8.80 -18.85 0.76
CA ILE A 140 7.58 -18.49 1.50
C ILE A 140 7.83 -18.50 3.01
N LEU A 141 8.53 -19.51 3.53
CA LEU A 141 8.82 -19.60 4.95
C LEU A 141 9.70 -18.44 5.42
N GLY A 142 10.74 -18.11 4.65
CA GLY A 142 11.63 -16.99 4.94
C GLY A 142 10.90 -15.63 4.90
N LEU A 143 10.07 -15.39 3.88
CA LEU A 143 9.24 -14.18 3.81
C LEU A 143 8.25 -14.09 4.97
N SER A 144 7.62 -15.20 5.34
CA SER A 144 6.67 -15.23 6.45
C SER A 144 7.35 -14.88 7.78
N TYR A 145 8.59 -15.34 8.00
CA TYR A 145 9.39 -14.95 9.16
C TYR A 145 9.77 -13.45 9.15
N ILE A 146 10.07 -12.89 7.98
CA ILE A 146 10.31 -11.44 7.82
C ILE A 146 9.07 -10.64 8.21
N GLU A 147 7.89 -11.07 7.77
CA GLU A 147 6.62 -10.39 8.03
C GLU A 147 6.25 -10.35 9.51
N ILE A 148 6.58 -11.40 10.27
CA ILE A 148 6.40 -11.43 11.73
C ILE A 148 7.58 -10.78 12.50
N GLY A 149 8.58 -10.26 11.79
CA GLY A 149 9.72 -9.54 12.35
C GLY A 149 10.88 -10.42 12.84
N ASP A 150 10.84 -11.74 12.63
CA ASP A 150 11.93 -12.65 12.99
C ASP A 150 12.95 -12.80 11.85
N MET A 151 13.76 -11.74 11.69
CA MET A 151 14.79 -11.66 10.66
C MET A 151 15.90 -12.71 10.84
N ASN A 152 16.15 -13.18 12.07
CA ASN A 152 17.21 -14.15 12.33
C ASN A 152 16.80 -15.52 11.80
N THR A 153 15.58 -15.97 12.13
CA THR A 153 15.04 -17.23 11.63
C THR A 153 14.87 -17.19 10.12
N ALA A 154 14.38 -16.07 9.55
CA ALA A 154 14.29 -15.90 8.10
C ALA A 154 15.65 -16.13 7.41
N ASN A 155 16.71 -15.51 7.91
CA ASN A 155 18.07 -15.68 7.36
C ASN A 155 18.55 -17.14 7.45
N SER A 156 18.27 -17.84 8.55
CA SER A 156 18.61 -19.26 8.68
C SER A 156 17.87 -20.10 7.65
N VAL A 157 16.55 -19.90 7.52
CA VAL A 157 15.70 -20.62 6.56
C VAL A 157 16.19 -20.45 5.12
N PHE A 158 16.51 -19.23 4.70
CA PHE A 158 17.04 -19.00 3.36
C PHE A 158 18.39 -19.68 3.13
N ARG A 159 19.30 -19.62 4.11
CA ARG A 159 20.62 -20.27 4.01
C ARG A 159 20.49 -21.79 3.97
N ASP A 160 19.60 -22.35 4.78
CA ASP A 160 19.32 -23.78 4.77
C ASP A 160 18.75 -24.20 3.41
N GLY A 161 17.78 -23.46 2.87
CA GLY A 161 17.20 -23.71 1.55
C GLY A 161 18.22 -23.66 0.42
N ILE A 162 19.14 -22.69 0.41
CA ILE A 162 20.23 -22.61 -0.58
C ILE A 162 21.23 -23.76 -0.40
N THR A 163 21.47 -24.19 0.84
CA THR A 163 22.39 -25.30 1.12
C THR A 163 21.80 -26.64 0.66
N THR A 164 20.49 -26.85 0.86
CA THR A 164 19.79 -28.08 0.48
C THR A 164 19.33 -28.10 -0.98
N ASN A 165 19.25 -26.94 -1.63
CA ASN A 165 18.90 -26.77 -3.04
C ASN A 165 19.94 -25.90 -3.75
N PRO A 166 21.20 -26.37 -3.88
CA PRO A 166 22.29 -25.54 -4.39
C PRO A 166 22.10 -25.10 -5.85
N ASP A 167 21.28 -25.81 -6.64
CA ASP A 167 21.02 -25.49 -8.05
C ASP A 167 19.75 -24.62 -8.23
N ASP A 168 19.05 -24.27 -7.15
CA ASP A 168 17.87 -23.41 -7.20
C ASP A 168 18.32 -21.94 -7.30
N LEU A 169 18.48 -21.49 -8.54
CA LEU A 169 18.90 -20.13 -8.86
C LEU A 169 17.83 -19.09 -8.48
N ASP A 170 16.55 -19.45 -8.50
CA ASP A 170 15.44 -18.57 -8.15
C ASP A 170 15.45 -18.25 -6.65
N LEU A 171 15.68 -19.25 -5.79
CA LEU A 171 15.85 -19.04 -4.35
C LEU A 171 17.09 -18.18 -4.05
N LEU A 172 18.21 -18.45 -4.74
CA LEU A 172 19.45 -17.68 -4.58
C LEU A 172 19.26 -16.20 -4.98
N ALA A 173 18.63 -15.94 -6.13
CA ALA A 173 18.33 -14.59 -6.60
C ALA A 173 17.32 -13.89 -5.68
N SER A 174 16.28 -14.60 -5.24
CA SER A 174 15.27 -14.08 -4.33
C SER A 174 15.87 -13.68 -2.98
N PHE A 175 16.68 -14.54 -2.36
CA PHE A 175 17.36 -14.22 -1.11
C PHE A 175 18.30 -13.02 -1.26
N THR A 176 19.02 -12.94 -2.38
CA THR A 176 19.88 -11.79 -2.73
C THR A 176 19.09 -10.47 -2.71
N ARG A 177 17.94 -10.44 -3.38
CA ARG A 177 17.07 -9.25 -3.45
C ARG A 177 16.48 -8.91 -2.08
N ILE A 178 16.07 -9.92 -1.32
CA ILE A 178 15.55 -9.75 0.04
C ILE A 178 16.61 -9.12 0.95
N LEU A 179 17.84 -9.65 0.94
CA LEU A 179 18.97 -9.09 1.70
C LEU A 179 19.20 -7.61 1.37
N ALA A 180 19.16 -7.25 0.09
CA ALA A 180 19.27 -5.86 -0.33
C ALA A 180 18.10 -5.01 0.22
N SER A 181 16.87 -5.53 0.14
CA SER A 181 15.68 -4.79 0.57
C SER A 181 15.64 -4.51 2.08
N VAL A 182 16.23 -5.40 2.90
CA VAL A 182 16.37 -5.21 4.35
C VAL A 182 17.63 -4.43 4.73
N GLY A 183 18.34 -3.85 3.75
CA GLY A 183 19.53 -3.02 3.97
C GLY A 183 20.83 -3.79 4.15
N ASN A 184 20.84 -5.12 4.05
CA ASN A 184 22.05 -5.93 4.07
C ASN A 184 22.69 -6.03 2.68
N VAL A 185 23.14 -4.88 2.18
CA VAL A 185 23.71 -4.73 0.83
C VAL A 185 25.00 -5.54 0.65
N ASN A 186 25.79 -5.69 1.71
CA ASN A 186 27.04 -6.46 1.67
C ASN A 186 26.76 -7.94 1.38
N SER A 187 25.87 -8.57 2.16
CA SER A 187 25.50 -9.96 1.90
C SER A 187 24.81 -10.14 0.54
N ALA A 188 23.94 -9.20 0.14
CA ALA A 188 23.33 -9.23 -1.19
C ALA A 188 24.39 -9.22 -2.30
N THR A 189 25.42 -8.39 -2.18
CA THR A 189 26.52 -8.34 -3.16
C THR A 189 27.28 -9.67 -3.22
N THR A 190 27.53 -10.30 -2.06
CA THR A 190 28.16 -11.63 -2.02
C THR A 190 27.35 -12.69 -2.77
N TYR A 191 26.04 -12.79 -2.51
CA TYR A 191 25.20 -13.79 -3.17
C TYR A 191 24.96 -13.47 -4.66
N LEU A 192 24.92 -12.20 -5.04
CA LEU A 192 24.90 -11.80 -6.45
C LEU A 192 26.18 -12.23 -7.19
N ASN A 193 27.35 -12.08 -6.58
CA ASN A 193 28.60 -12.55 -7.18
C ASN A 193 28.60 -14.08 -7.35
N ILE A 194 28.10 -14.83 -6.37
CA ILE A 194 27.91 -16.28 -6.50
C ILE A 194 26.99 -16.61 -7.69
N LEU A 195 25.87 -15.90 -7.83
CA LEU A 195 24.94 -16.10 -8.95
C LEU A 195 25.63 -15.79 -10.30
N LYS A 196 26.39 -14.70 -10.37
CA LYS A 196 27.14 -14.29 -11.56
C LYS A 196 28.25 -15.28 -11.94
N ASP A 197 28.99 -15.79 -10.96
CA ASP A 197 30.06 -16.75 -11.20
C ASP A 197 29.52 -18.10 -11.71
N ARG A 198 28.31 -18.48 -11.29
CA ARG A 198 27.65 -19.71 -11.73
C ARG A 198 26.99 -19.57 -13.10
N VAL A 199 26.29 -18.46 -13.34
CA VAL A 199 25.43 -18.29 -14.51
C VAL A 199 25.48 -16.85 -15.07
N PRO A 200 26.62 -16.39 -15.60
CA PRO A 200 26.87 -14.97 -15.89
C PRO A 200 25.90 -14.32 -16.88
N ASP A 201 25.38 -15.07 -17.85
CA ASP A 201 24.45 -14.59 -18.88
C ASP A 201 22.99 -15.00 -18.62
N HIS A 202 22.64 -15.40 -17.38
CA HIS A 202 21.29 -15.81 -17.05
C HIS A 202 20.39 -14.62 -16.68
N PHE A 203 19.10 -14.69 -17.04
CA PHE A 203 18.15 -13.59 -16.82
C PHE A 203 18.07 -13.14 -15.36
N LEU A 204 18.19 -14.09 -14.41
CA LEU A 204 18.18 -13.79 -12.97
C LEU A 204 19.35 -12.91 -12.53
N VAL A 205 20.52 -13.02 -13.15
CA VAL A 205 21.66 -12.12 -12.85
C VAL A 205 21.31 -10.72 -13.30
N SER A 206 20.85 -10.58 -14.55
CA SER A 206 20.51 -9.28 -15.11
C SER A 206 19.35 -8.60 -14.39
N SER A 207 18.27 -9.32 -14.09
CA SER A 207 17.13 -8.75 -13.37
C SER A 207 17.47 -8.40 -11.92
N THR A 208 18.31 -9.20 -11.25
CA THR A 208 18.77 -8.90 -9.89
C THR A 208 19.66 -7.66 -9.84
N LEU A 209 20.55 -7.45 -10.83
CA LEU A 209 21.36 -6.23 -10.93
C LEU A 209 20.49 -4.97 -11.05
N ILE A 210 19.49 -5.00 -11.95
CA ILE A 210 18.55 -3.90 -12.15
C ILE A 210 17.77 -3.63 -10.86
N GLU A 211 17.25 -4.69 -10.22
CA GLU A 211 16.48 -4.55 -8.99
C GLU A 211 17.31 -3.98 -7.84
N LEU A 212 18.59 -4.33 -7.72
CA LEU A 212 19.45 -3.78 -6.68
C LEU A 212 19.61 -2.26 -6.81
N GLU A 213 19.71 -1.72 -8.03
CA GLU A 213 19.72 -0.27 -8.23
C GLU A 213 18.37 0.36 -7.88
N LEU A 214 17.25 -0.30 -8.21
CA LEU A 214 15.91 0.13 -7.76
C LEU A 214 15.77 0.10 -6.23
N ILE A 215 16.34 -0.89 -5.54
CA ILE A 215 16.34 -0.96 -4.07
C ILE A 215 17.14 0.19 -3.46
N LYS A 216 18.25 0.60 -4.09
CA LYS A 216 19.05 1.76 -3.66
C LYS A 216 18.36 3.10 -3.95
N GLY A 217 17.27 3.10 -4.71
CA GLY A 217 16.58 4.32 -5.15
C GLY A 217 17.13 4.93 -6.44
N ASN A 218 18.04 4.24 -7.13
CA ASN A 218 18.71 4.73 -8.33
C ASN A 218 17.93 4.34 -9.60
N ALA A 219 16.69 4.83 -9.75
CA ALA A 219 15.83 4.44 -10.88
C ALA A 219 16.44 4.75 -12.25
N SER A 220 17.16 5.87 -12.38
CA SER A 220 17.88 6.22 -13.62
C SER A 220 19.00 5.23 -13.96
N GLU A 221 19.72 4.73 -12.95
CA GLU A 221 20.79 3.74 -13.18
C GLU A 221 20.20 2.36 -13.50
N ALA A 222 19.11 1.98 -12.85
CA ALA A 222 18.35 0.78 -13.18
C ALA A 222 17.88 0.80 -14.64
N GLU A 223 17.44 1.95 -15.15
CA GLU A 223 17.05 2.10 -16.56
C GLU A 223 18.24 1.93 -17.51
N LYS A 224 19.41 2.52 -17.20
CA LYS A 224 20.62 2.31 -18.01
C LYS A 224 21.00 0.83 -18.08
N LEU A 225 21.01 0.16 -16.92
CA LEU A 225 21.27 -1.28 -16.84
C LEU A 225 20.23 -2.10 -17.62
N TYR A 226 18.96 -1.73 -17.55
CA TYR A 226 17.92 -2.38 -18.36
C TYR A 226 18.22 -2.26 -19.86
N ASN A 227 18.53 -1.06 -20.35
CA ASN A 227 18.84 -0.84 -21.77
C ASN A 227 20.11 -1.59 -22.23
N GLU A 228 21.09 -1.77 -21.35
CA GLU A 228 22.29 -2.56 -21.63
C GLU A 228 22.01 -4.08 -21.67
N LEU A 229 21.20 -4.58 -20.73
CA LEU A 229 21.04 -6.01 -20.48
C LEU A 229 19.86 -6.62 -21.23
N ALA A 230 18.80 -5.86 -21.50
CA ALA A 230 17.60 -6.33 -22.19
C ALA A 230 17.86 -6.94 -23.58
N PRO A 231 18.79 -6.43 -24.42
CA PRO A 231 19.09 -7.04 -25.71
C PRO A 231 19.57 -8.49 -25.61
N LYS A 232 20.23 -8.87 -24.50
CA LYS A 232 20.70 -10.24 -24.24
C LYS A 232 19.56 -11.22 -23.90
N HIS A 233 18.39 -10.68 -23.55
CA HIS A 233 17.21 -11.42 -23.07
C HIS A 233 15.95 -11.06 -23.87
N SER A 234 16.11 -10.61 -25.12
CA SER A 234 15.06 -9.98 -25.94
C SER A 234 13.77 -10.81 -26.06
N ASP A 235 13.90 -12.14 -26.11
CA ASP A 235 12.80 -13.10 -26.19
C ASP A 235 12.49 -13.82 -24.85
N ASP A 236 13.21 -13.52 -23.77
CA ASP A 236 12.96 -14.15 -22.46
C ASP A 236 11.86 -13.43 -21.69
N ILE A 237 10.66 -14.00 -21.71
CA ILE A 237 9.52 -13.48 -20.96
C ILE A 237 9.77 -13.42 -19.44
N ARG A 238 10.60 -14.33 -18.89
CA ARG A 238 10.92 -14.35 -17.46
C ARG A 238 11.74 -13.14 -17.07
N PHE A 239 12.68 -12.72 -17.92
CA PHE A 239 13.42 -11.48 -17.72
C PHE A 239 12.47 -10.27 -17.63
N LYS A 240 11.55 -10.15 -18.59
CA LYS A 240 10.57 -9.06 -18.63
C LYS A 240 9.69 -9.07 -17.38
N ASN A 241 9.19 -10.24 -16.98
CA ASN A 241 8.36 -10.40 -15.77
C ASN A 241 9.12 -10.00 -14.50
N GLU A 242 10.36 -10.46 -14.34
CA GLU A 242 11.19 -10.14 -13.17
C GLU A 242 11.49 -8.65 -13.07
N VAL A 243 11.83 -8.00 -14.20
CA VAL A 243 12.10 -6.56 -14.21
C VAL A 243 10.82 -5.75 -13.99
N SER A 244 9.70 -6.13 -14.63
CA SER A 244 8.38 -5.52 -14.38
C SER A 244 8.00 -5.59 -12.88
N ALA A 245 8.20 -6.76 -12.27
CA ALA A 245 7.94 -6.96 -10.85
C ALA A 245 8.89 -6.15 -9.96
N ALA A 246 10.16 -5.98 -10.34
CA ALA A 246 11.11 -5.14 -9.62
C ALA A 246 10.71 -3.65 -9.64
N TYR A 247 10.28 -3.13 -10.79
CA TYR A 247 9.73 -1.78 -10.92
C TYR A 247 8.47 -1.61 -10.06
N LEU A 248 7.57 -2.59 -10.08
CA LEU A 248 6.37 -2.59 -9.22
C LEU A 248 6.71 -2.54 -7.73
N ARG A 249 7.66 -3.38 -7.28
CA ARG A 249 8.14 -3.36 -5.88
C ARG A 249 8.74 -2.02 -5.52
N TYR A 250 9.52 -1.40 -6.40
CA TYR A 250 10.06 -0.06 -6.20
C TYR A 250 8.96 0.98 -6.06
N MET A 251 7.96 0.97 -6.95
CA MET A 251 6.83 1.89 -6.89
C MET A 251 6.03 1.73 -5.59
N ASN A 252 5.80 0.50 -5.16
CA ASN A 252 5.11 0.21 -3.89
C ASN A 252 5.88 0.76 -2.68
N ARG A 253 7.22 0.69 -2.66
CA ARG A 253 8.03 1.31 -1.60
C ARG A 253 7.93 2.83 -1.63
N MET A 254 8.01 3.45 -2.80
CA MET A 254 7.89 4.90 -2.96
C MET A 254 6.50 5.42 -2.55
N PHE A 255 5.46 4.62 -2.76
CA PHE A 255 4.08 4.96 -2.45
C PHE A 255 3.59 4.43 -1.08
N GLU A 256 4.47 3.86 -0.24
CA GLU A 256 4.09 3.21 1.03
C GLU A 256 3.23 4.09 1.95
N LYS A 257 3.49 5.41 1.97
CA LYS A 257 2.72 6.38 2.77
C LYS A 257 1.26 6.51 2.33
N GLY A 258 0.92 6.08 1.11
CA GLY A 258 -0.40 6.22 0.50
C GLY A 258 -0.72 7.64 0.01
N TYR A 259 0.26 8.56 -0.01
CA TYR A 259 0.11 9.93 -0.53
C TYR A 259 1.45 10.49 -1.01
N PHE A 260 1.40 11.52 -1.86
CA PHE A 260 2.58 12.25 -2.35
C PHE A 260 2.84 13.52 -1.54
N ASP A 261 4.09 13.75 -1.15
CA ASP A 261 4.49 14.98 -0.44
C ASP A 261 4.51 16.19 -1.39
N ASN A 262 4.84 15.99 -2.67
CA ASN A 262 4.88 17.03 -3.68
C ASN A 262 4.64 16.44 -5.09
N GLU A 263 4.50 17.32 -6.08
CA GLU A 263 4.24 16.92 -7.47
C GLU A 263 5.43 16.18 -8.10
N ALA A 264 6.66 16.53 -7.72
CA ALA A 264 7.87 15.86 -8.25
C ALA A 264 7.92 14.37 -7.90
N GLN A 265 7.49 13.98 -6.68
CA GLN A 265 7.36 12.56 -6.31
C GLN A 265 6.33 11.82 -7.17
N LEU A 266 5.22 12.47 -7.52
CA LEU A 266 4.22 11.89 -8.41
C LEU A 266 4.76 11.75 -9.83
N ASP A 267 5.49 12.76 -10.32
CA ASP A 267 6.10 12.75 -11.65
C ASP A 267 7.15 11.66 -11.78
N GLU A 268 8.03 11.51 -10.78
CA GLU A 268 9.01 10.43 -10.70
C GLU A 268 8.33 9.05 -10.77
N LEU A 269 7.26 8.86 -9.99
CA LEU A 269 6.55 7.60 -9.98
C LEU A 269 5.81 7.32 -11.31
N ILE A 270 5.32 8.36 -11.99
CA ILE A 270 4.73 8.24 -13.33
C ILE A 270 5.79 7.83 -14.36
N ASP A 271 6.99 8.39 -14.32
CA ASP A 271 8.07 7.99 -15.22
C ASP A 271 8.41 6.51 -15.04
N VAL A 272 8.60 6.09 -13.80
CA VAL A 272 8.84 4.68 -13.42
C VAL A 272 7.70 3.77 -13.89
N ALA A 273 6.44 4.21 -13.75
CA ALA A 273 5.28 3.46 -14.25
C ALA A 273 5.28 3.33 -15.77
N ASN A 274 5.66 4.39 -16.50
CA ASN A 274 5.80 4.34 -17.95
C ASN A 274 6.90 3.38 -18.38
N LYS A 275 8.03 3.33 -17.64
CA LYS A 275 9.08 2.33 -17.90
C LYS A 275 8.56 0.92 -17.69
N ARG A 276 7.85 0.66 -16.59
CA ARG A 276 7.20 -0.63 -16.35
C ARG A 276 6.23 -0.99 -17.48
N ALA A 277 5.37 -0.06 -17.89
CA ALA A 277 4.41 -0.26 -18.98
C ALA A 277 5.06 -0.53 -20.34
N ALA A 278 6.25 0.02 -20.60
CA ALA A 278 7.00 -0.28 -21.81
C ALA A 278 7.56 -1.72 -21.80
N ILE A 279 7.84 -2.27 -20.63
CA ILE A 279 8.37 -3.64 -20.44
C ILE A 279 7.24 -4.68 -20.45
N ASP A 280 6.14 -4.35 -19.77
CA ASP A 280 4.98 -5.20 -19.52
C ASP A 280 3.70 -4.37 -19.66
N PRO A 281 3.22 -4.16 -20.90
CA PRO A 281 2.06 -3.32 -21.16
C PRO A 281 0.77 -3.86 -20.53
N ASP A 282 0.63 -5.18 -20.41
CA ASP A 282 -0.59 -5.83 -19.91
C ASP A 282 -0.84 -5.46 -18.44
N ASN A 283 0.22 -5.40 -17.63
CA ASN A 283 0.09 -5.05 -16.21
C ASN A 283 0.49 -3.60 -15.88
N GLY A 284 1.40 -3.00 -16.65
CA GLY A 284 1.96 -1.68 -16.33
C GLY A 284 1.09 -0.49 -16.75
N ASN A 285 0.24 -0.65 -17.78
CA ASN A 285 -0.60 0.45 -18.26
C ASN A 285 -1.63 0.93 -17.21
N GLU A 286 -2.11 0.03 -16.36
CA GLU A 286 -3.04 0.39 -15.28
C GLU A 286 -2.38 1.30 -14.24
N ASP A 287 -1.11 1.07 -13.91
CA ASP A 287 -0.37 1.94 -12.99
C ASP A 287 -0.24 3.37 -13.55
N VAL A 288 0.09 3.47 -14.84
CA VAL A 288 0.21 4.75 -15.54
C VAL A 288 -1.12 5.49 -15.51
N GLN A 289 -2.23 4.82 -15.78
CA GLN A 289 -3.56 5.42 -15.71
C GLN A 289 -3.91 5.86 -14.28
N PHE A 290 -3.66 5.00 -13.29
CA PHE A 290 -3.91 5.29 -11.88
C PHE A 290 -3.16 6.54 -11.42
N LEU A 291 -1.86 6.63 -11.72
CA LEU A 291 -1.03 7.77 -11.31
C LEU A 291 -1.37 9.05 -12.07
N ASN A 292 -1.65 8.96 -13.37
CA ASN A 292 -2.10 10.13 -14.14
C ASN A 292 -3.45 10.67 -13.64
N ALA A 293 -4.36 9.79 -13.21
CA ALA A 293 -5.63 10.21 -12.61
C ALA A 293 -5.41 11.08 -11.35
N LYS A 294 -4.29 10.93 -10.63
CA LYS A 294 -3.94 11.75 -9.47
C LYS A 294 -3.62 13.21 -9.83
N LYS A 295 -3.26 13.49 -11.08
CA LYS A 295 -3.07 14.86 -11.60
C LYS A 295 -4.37 15.57 -11.94
N SER A 296 -5.46 14.82 -12.15
CA SER A 296 -6.76 15.41 -12.45
C SER A 296 -7.16 16.40 -11.36
N LYS A 297 -7.74 17.54 -11.75
CA LYS A 297 -8.15 18.57 -10.79
C LYS A 297 -9.60 18.37 -10.40
N LYS A 298 -9.89 18.46 -9.11
CA LYS A 298 -11.24 18.40 -8.54
C LYS A 298 -11.44 19.56 -7.57
N PHE A 299 -12.68 19.99 -7.43
CA PHE A 299 -13.06 20.99 -6.43
C PHE A 299 -13.01 20.39 -5.03
N ASP A 300 -12.39 21.09 -4.07
CA ASP A 300 -12.39 20.66 -2.67
C ASP A 300 -13.73 20.98 -1.99
N TRP A 301 -14.66 20.03 -2.08
CA TRP A 301 -15.97 20.11 -1.44
C TRP A 301 -15.92 20.18 0.09
N LYS A 302 -14.84 19.72 0.73
CA LYS A 302 -14.70 19.85 2.19
C LYS A 302 -14.44 21.29 2.62
N ASN A 303 -14.01 22.17 1.70
CA ASN A 303 -13.82 23.60 1.94
C ASN A 303 -15.03 24.48 1.54
N ILE A 304 -16.18 23.86 1.23
CA ILE A 304 -17.36 24.61 0.73
C ILE A 304 -17.89 25.67 1.70
N LYS A 305 -17.76 25.46 3.02
CA LYS A 305 -18.26 26.40 4.03
C LYS A 305 -17.61 27.79 3.89
N GLY A 306 -16.31 27.83 3.62
CA GLY A 306 -15.61 29.10 3.36
C GLY A 306 -16.11 29.78 2.09
N ALA A 307 -16.35 29.01 1.03
CA ALA A 307 -16.92 29.54 -0.21
C ALA A 307 -18.32 30.12 0.03
N LEU A 308 -19.22 29.41 0.75
CA LEU A 308 -20.56 29.89 1.05
C LEU A 308 -20.56 31.22 1.82
N VAL A 309 -19.64 31.39 2.77
CA VAL A 309 -19.50 32.65 3.51
C VAL A 309 -19.07 33.78 2.58
N LEU A 310 -18.07 33.55 1.74
CA LEU A 310 -17.54 34.56 0.81
C LEU A 310 -18.60 34.98 -0.25
N TYR A 311 -19.31 34.02 -0.83
CA TYR A 311 -20.41 34.32 -1.76
C TYR A 311 -21.61 34.97 -1.06
N GLY A 312 -21.88 34.63 0.21
CA GLY A 312 -22.92 35.28 1.01
C GLY A 312 -22.67 36.77 1.21
N PHE A 313 -21.43 37.15 1.59
CA PHE A 313 -21.07 38.58 1.70
C PHE A 313 -21.08 39.31 0.36
N THR A 314 -20.64 38.64 -0.71
CA THR A 314 -20.73 39.19 -2.07
C THR A 314 -22.19 39.46 -2.45
N PHE A 315 -23.10 38.54 -2.15
CA PHE A 315 -24.53 38.72 -2.39
C PHE A 315 -25.11 39.89 -1.57
N LEU A 316 -24.73 40.01 -0.28
CA LEU A 316 -25.18 41.12 0.55
C LEU A 316 -24.74 42.49 0.01
N LEU A 317 -23.54 42.60 -0.55
CA LEU A 317 -23.08 43.83 -1.22
C LEU A 317 -23.93 44.19 -2.44
N PHE A 318 -24.31 43.20 -3.26
CA PHE A 318 -25.24 43.45 -4.37
C PHE A 318 -26.63 43.84 -3.85
N ALA A 319 -27.10 43.22 -2.78
CA ALA A 319 -28.42 43.47 -2.21
C ALA A 319 -28.53 44.83 -1.52
N SER A 320 -27.45 45.36 -0.94
CA SER A 320 -27.46 46.68 -0.30
C SER A 320 -27.52 47.83 -1.31
N GLY A 321 -27.09 47.60 -2.55
CA GLY A 321 -27.07 48.62 -3.60
C GLY A 321 -26.05 49.75 -3.36
N GLU A 322 -25.21 49.65 -2.32
CA GLU A 322 -24.30 50.71 -1.89
C GLU A 322 -23.21 51.02 -2.92
N SER A 323 -22.68 50.00 -3.61
CA SER A 323 -21.69 50.18 -4.67
C SER A 323 -21.63 49.01 -5.64
N MET A 324 -21.97 49.29 -6.90
CA MET A 324 -21.88 48.30 -7.98
C MET A 324 -20.44 47.90 -8.26
N LEU A 325 -19.48 48.84 -8.20
CA LEU A 325 -18.07 48.55 -8.42
C LEU A 325 -17.51 47.60 -7.34
N LEU A 326 -17.80 47.87 -6.06
CA LEU A 326 -17.36 47.01 -4.94
C LEU A 326 -18.00 45.62 -5.04
N SER A 327 -19.27 45.54 -5.44
CA SER A 327 -19.97 44.27 -5.62
C SER A 327 -19.35 43.42 -6.74
N ILE A 328 -18.99 44.04 -7.87
CA ILE A 328 -18.28 43.37 -8.98
C ILE A 328 -16.90 42.89 -8.54
N LEU A 329 -16.15 43.71 -7.78
CA LEU A 329 -14.85 43.33 -7.24
C LEU A 329 -14.96 42.15 -6.26
N ALA A 330 -15.96 42.16 -5.38
CA ALA A 330 -16.24 41.07 -4.46
C ALA A 330 -16.55 39.75 -5.18
N LEU A 331 -17.33 39.83 -6.27
CA LEU A 331 -17.62 38.69 -7.12
C LEU A 331 -16.36 38.15 -7.82
N ALA A 332 -15.51 39.03 -8.34
CA ALA A 332 -14.24 38.64 -8.95
C ALA A 332 -13.33 37.91 -7.94
N ILE A 333 -13.24 38.42 -6.70
CA ILE A 333 -12.49 37.77 -5.61
C ILE A 333 -13.09 36.38 -5.29
N SER A 334 -14.41 36.27 -5.23
CA SER A 334 -15.12 35.00 -4.95
C SER A 334 -14.86 33.95 -6.02
N ILE A 335 -14.91 34.34 -7.29
CA ILE A 335 -14.60 33.48 -8.44
C ILE A 335 -13.12 33.06 -8.39
N ALA A 336 -12.21 34.01 -8.16
CA ALA A 336 -10.78 33.71 -8.06
C ALA A 336 -10.47 32.73 -6.91
N ALA A 337 -11.05 32.95 -5.73
CA ALA A 337 -10.90 32.04 -4.59
C ALA A 337 -11.45 30.63 -4.91
N SER A 338 -12.56 30.56 -5.65
CA SER A 338 -13.15 29.29 -6.09
C SER A 338 -12.25 28.54 -7.08
N TYR A 339 -11.61 29.27 -8.01
CA TYR A 339 -10.62 28.71 -8.93
C TYR A 339 -9.42 28.11 -8.18
N PHE A 340 -8.92 28.80 -7.16
CA PHE A 340 -7.83 28.29 -6.31
C PHE A 340 -8.21 27.10 -5.41
N ASN A 341 -9.51 26.83 -5.24
CA ASN A 341 -10.01 25.64 -4.54
C ASN A 341 -10.07 24.39 -5.45
N ILE A 342 -9.81 24.53 -6.75
CA ILE A 342 -9.68 23.42 -7.69
C ILE A 342 -8.25 22.90 -7.59
N LYS A 343 -8.10 21.67 -7.08
CA LYS A 343 -6.80 21.08 -6.74
C LYS A 343 -6.60 19.72 -7.38
N PRO A 344 -5.35 19.33 -7.70
CA PRO A 344 -5.04 17.95 -8.08
C PRO A 344 -5.53 16.94 -7.04
N VAL A 345 -6.02 15.79 -7.48
CA VAL A 345 -6.51 14.69 -6.62
C VAL A 345 -5.48 14.30 -5.55
N TRP A 346 -4.20 14.24 -5.90
CA TRP A 346 -3.15 13.89 -4.92
C TRP A 346 -3.09 14.84 -3.72
N LYS A 347 -3.36 16.14 -3.90
CA LYS A 347 -3.40 17.11 -2.79
C LYS A 347 -4.59 16.87 -1.88
N LEU A 348 -5.74 16.53 -2.46
CA LEU A 348 -6.96 16.21 -1.72
C LEU A 348 -6.77 14.94 -0.87
N GLU A 349 -6.17 13.90 -1.46
CA GLU A 349 -5.86 12.64 -0.77
C GLU A 349 -4.82 12.87 0.35
N ARG A 350 -3.75 13.61 0.07
CA ARG A 350 -2.77 14.02 1.10
C ARG A 350 -3.45 14.74 2.26
N LYS A 351 -4.31 15.71 1.98
CA LYS A 351 -5.07 16.45 3.00
C LYS A 351 -5.97 15.51 3.81
N GLN A 352 -6.64 14.55 3.16
CA GLN A 352 -7.48 13.56 3.83
C GLN A 352 -6.68 12.62 4.75
N ILE A 353 -5.51 12.17 4.32
CA ILE A 353 -4.69 11.21 5.07
C ILE A 353 -3.93 11.90 6.20
N THR A 354 -3.32 13.06 5.91
CA THR A 354 -2.43 13.76 6.86
C THR A 354 -3.15 14.77 7.74
N GLY A 355 -4.33 15.24 7.34
CA GLY A 355 -5.02 16.37 7.95
C GLY A 355 -4.35 17.73 7.70
N LYS A 356 -3.19 17.77 7.05
CA LYS A 356 -2.46 19.01 6.75
C LYS A 356 -3.21 19.80 5.68
N LYS A 357 -3.59 21.03 6.03
CA LYS A 357 -4.18 22.00 5.10
C LYS A 357 -3.09 22.65 4.27
N ASP A 358 -3.39 22.90 3.00
CA ASP A 358 -2.55 23.76 2.18
C ASP A 358 -2.72 25.22 2.60
N PRO A 359 -1.71 26.09 2.44
CA PRO A 359 -1.88 27.54 2.66
C PRO A 359 -3.08 28.13 1.91
N ILE A 360 -3.35 27.60 0.71
CA ILE A 360 -4.47 28.04 -0.12
C ILE A 360 -5.84 27.63 0.42
N ASP A 361 -5.93 26.67 1.35
CA ASP A 361 -7.20 26.34 2.02
C ASP A 361 -7.75 27.51 2.84
N TYR A 362 -6.87 28.41 3.28
CA TYR A 362 -7.23 29.59 4.06
C TYR A 362 -7.70 30.76 3.19
N ILE A 363 -7.63 30.65 1.85
CA ILE A 363 -7.92 31.76 0.94
C ILE A 363 -9.34 32.28 1.09
N PHE A 364 -10.33 31.41 1.31
CA PHE A 364 -11.72 31.84 1.53
C PHE A 364 -11.91 32.61 2.83
N VAL A 365 -11.23 32.17 3.91
CA VAL A 365 -11.33 32.82 5.22
C VAL A 365 -10.65 34.18 5.16
N ILE A 366 -9.45 34.25 4.59
CA ILE A 366 -8.68 35.49 4.46
C ILE A 366 -9.41 36.46 3.53
N ALA A 367 -9.83 36.01 2.35
CA ALA A 367 -10.57 36.85 1.40
C ALA A 367 -11.90 37.34 2.00
N GLY A 368 -12.64 36.47 2.69
CA GLY A 368 -13.89 36.83 3.36
C GLY A 368 -13.68 37.86 4.48
N ALA A 369 -12.64 37.70 5.30
CA ALA A 369 -12.30 38.65 6.35
C ALA A 369 -11.88 40.02 5.78
N ILE A 370 -11.06 40.04 4.73
CA ILE A 370 -10.68 41.27 4.02
C ILE A 370 -11.93 41.95 3.45
N LEU A 371 -12.82 41.18 2.81
CA LEU A 371 -14.05 41.70 2.26
C LEU A 371 -14.94 42.33 3.34
N ALA A 372 -15.11 41.65 4.47
CA ALA A 372 -15.90 42.15 5.60
C ALA A 372 -15.33 43.45 6.18
N ILE A 373 -14.01 43.57 6.28
CA ILE A 373 -13.34 44.82 6.71
C ILE A 373 -13.60 45.95 5.71
N ILE A 374 -13.52 45.67 4.40
CA ILE A 374 -13.80 46.65 3.35
C ILE A 374 -15.26 47.13 3.44
N VAL A 375 -16.22 46.21 3.58
CA VAL A 375 -17.64 46.56 3.75
C VAL A 375 -17.84 47.45 4.97
N PHE A 376 -17.25 47.07 6.11
CA PHE A 376 -17.36 47.82 7.36
C PHE A 376 -16.79 49.23 7.24
N ILE A 377 -15.57 49.39 6.71
CA ILE A 377 -14.94 50.71 6.53
C ILE A 377 -15.78 51.58 5.59
N PHE A 378 -16.29 51.02 4.49
CA PHE A 378 -17.10 51.76 3.53
C PHE A 378 -18.42 52.23 4.16
N SER A 379 -19.08 51.37 4.93
CA SER A 379 -20.33 51.73 5.63
C SER A 379 -20.13 52.87 6.65
N ILE A 380 -19.01 52.88 7.38
CA ILE A 380 -18.67 53.96 8.30
C ILE A 380 -18.40 55.26 7.54
N ALA A 381 -17.65 55.18 6.44
CA ALA A 381 -17.31 56.37 5.65
C ALA A 381 -18.55 57.04 5.06
N LEU A 382 -19.52 56.25 4.57
CA LEU A 382 -20.82 56.76 4.13
C LEU A 382 -21.61 57.40 5.26
N ALA A 383 -21.72 56.74 6.42
CA ALA A 383 -22.44 57.27 7.58
C ALA A 383 -21.85 58.59 8.10
N MET A 384 -20.53 58.78 8.02
CA MET A 384 -19.89 60.06 8.33
C MET A 384 -20.20 61.15 7.29
N PHE A 385 -20.32 60.77 6.02
CA PHE A 385 -20.63 61.71 4.94
C PHE A 385 -22.08 62.20 5.01
N ASP A 386 -23.03 61.29 5.28
CA ASP A 386 -24.44 61.64 5.44
C ASP A 386 -24.66 62.55 6.66
N ASN A 387 -24.01 62.27 7.80
CA ASN A 387 -24.07 63.13 9.00
C ASN A 387 -23.36 64.48 8.83
N SER A 388 -22.62 64.71 7.75
CA SER A 388 -21.94 65.99 7.48
C SER A 388 -22.70 66.94 6.56
N ASN A 389 -23.82 66.46 5.99
CA ASN A 389 -24.71 67.23 5.10
C ASN A 389 -26.03 67.68 5.76
N ASP A 390 -26.25 67.33 7.03
CA ASP A 390 -27.25 67.92 7.93
C ASP A 390 -26.57 68.97 8.84
#